data_AF-A0A7K1G629-F1
#
_entry.id   AF-A0A7K1G629-F1
#
_cell.length_a   1.000
_cell.length_b   1.000
_cell.length_c   1.000
_cell.angle_alpha   90.00
_cell.angle_beta   90.00
_cell.angle_gamma   90.00
#
_symmetry.space_group_name_H-M   'P 1'
#
loop_
_entity.id
_entity.type
_entity.pdbx_description
1 polymer ?
#
loop_
_entity_poly.entity_id
_entity_poly.type
_entity_poly.pdbx_seq_one_letter_code
_entity_poly.pdbx_strand_id
1 'polypeptide(L)' 'MENKEVNEEINEKRRITPEKALEMLRSEGLDVTLEQAKNVLDFLRKLANITVTKYLKRRG' A
#
# COMPACT_ATOMS: atom_id res chain seq x y z
N MET A 1 -13.13 -19.47 -14.41
CA MET A 1 -11.84 -19.48 -13.67
C MET A 1 -10.95 -18.30 -14.09
N GLU A 2 -11.13 -17.77 -15.30
CA GLU A 2 -10.44 -16.61 -15.90
C GLU A 2 -10.48 -15.28 -15.09
N ASN A 3 -11.54 -15.02 -14.32
CA ASN A 3 -11.70 -13.73 -13.63
C ASN A 3 -10.85 -13.54 -12.35
N LYS A 4 -10.24 -14.60 -11.82
CA LYS A 4 -9.47 -14.53 -10.56
C LYS A 4 -8.01 -14.15 -10.82
N GLU A 5 -7.40 -14.73 -11.86
CA GLU A 5 -6.00 -14.50 -12.24
C GLU A 5 -5.78 -13.07 -12.75
N VAL A 6 -6.71 -12.54 -13.56
CA VAL A 6 -6.67 -11.15 -14.04
C VAL A 6 -6.75 -10.17 -12.87
N ASN A 7 -7.55 -10.46 -11.84
CA ASN A 7 -7.66 -9.58 -10.67
C ASN A 7 -6.39 -9.57 -9.80
N GLU A 8 -5.69 -10.70 -9.69
CA GLU A 8 -4.44 -10.80 -8.92
C GLU A 8 -3.29 -10.04 -9.60
N GLU A 9 -3.13 -10.16 -10.94
CA GLU A 9 -2.14 -9.40 -11.71
C GLU A 9 -2.32 -7.87 -11.62
N ILE A 10 -3.56 -7.40 -11.67
CA ILE A 10 -3.87 -5.96 -11.55
C ILE A 10 -3.55 -5.47 -10.13
N ASN A 11 -3.75 -6.31 -9.12
CA ASN A 11 -3.49 -5.99 -7.73
C ASN A 11 -1.98 -5.94 -7.42
N GLU A 12 -1.18 -6.82 -8.04
CA GLU A 12 0.28 -6.76 -7.96
C GLU A 12 0.85 -5.50 -8.62
N LYS A 13 0.35 -5.12 -9.80
CA LYS A 13 0.77 -3.88 -10.49
C LYS A 13 0.39 -2.59 -9.74
N ARG A 14 -0.63 -2.63 -8.87
CA ARG A 14 -1.05 -1.49 -8.03
C ARG A 14 -0.38 -1.47 -6.65
N ARG A 15 0.39 -2.49 -6.30
CA ARG A 15 1.00 -2.59 -4.99
C ARG A 15 2.24 -1.71 -4.92
N ILE A 16 2.18 -0.67 -4.10
CA ILE A 16 3.35 0.17 -3.82
C ILE A 16 4.39 -0.68 -3.06
N THR A 17 5.60 -0.77 -3.62
CA THR A 17 6.78 -1.40 -2.98
C THR A 17 7.54 -0.38 -2.12
N PRO A 18 8.44 -0.82 -1.21
CA PRO A 18 9.30 0.10 -0.47
C PRO A 18 10.14 1.02 -1.36
N GLU A 19 10.63 0.53 -2.49
CA GLU A 19 11.43 1.30 -3.46
C GLU A 19 10.56 2.35 -4.14
N LYS A 20 9.33 2.00 -4.52
CA LYS A 20 8.40 2.97 -5.09
C LYS A 20 7.98 4.03 -4.05
N ALA A 21 7.77 3.62 -2.80
CA ALA A 21 7.50 4.55 -1.71
C ALA A 21 8.69 5.50 -1.49
N LEU A 22 9.93 5.01 -1.55
CA LEU A 22 11.14 5.83 -1.45
C LEU A 22 11.21 6.87 -2.58
N GLU A 23 10.95 6.46 -3.82
CA GLU A 23 10.91 7.35 -4.98
C GLU A 23 9.85 8.46 -4.80
N MET A 24 8.63 8.08 -4.41
CA MET A 24 7.53 9.03 -4.20
C MET A 24 7.81 10.00 -3.04
N LEU A 25 8.37 9.52 -1.92
CA LEU A 25 8.67 10.39 -0.78
C LEU A 25 9.78 11.39 -1.13
N ARG A 26 10.82 10.94 -1.84
CA ARG A 26 11.92 11.81 -2.29
C ARG A 26 11.49 12.79 -3.36
N SER A 27 10.57 12.42 -4.26
CA SER A 27 10.05 13.36 -5.27
C SER A 27 9.29 14.52 -4.63
N GLU A 28 8.71 14.31 -3.43
CA GLU A 28 8.06 15.35 -2.62
C GLU A 28 9.04 16.10 -1.69
N GLY A 29 10.35 15.88 -1.83
CA GLY A 29 11.39 16.57 -1.07
C GLY A 29 11.69 15.99 0.31
N LEU A 30 11.22 14.77 0.62
CA LEU A 30 11.56 14.09 1.87
C LEU A 30 12.87 13.31 1.72
N ASP A 31 13.91 13.72 2.47
CA ASP A 31 15.15 12.96 2.56
C ASP A 31 15.00 11.80 3.54
N VAL A 32 14.68 10.62 2.98
CA VAL A 32 14.47 9.38 3.73
C VAL A 32 15.28 8.23 3.14
N THR A 33 15.58 7.24 3.99
CA THR A 33 16.19 5.96 3.59
C THR A 33 15.13 4.96 3.12
N LEU A 34 15.58 3.88 2.45
CA LEU A 34 14.69 2.78 2.06
C LEU A 34 13.97 2.16 3.27
N GLU A 35 14.66 2.03 4.40
CA GLU A 35 14.09 1.49 5.64
C GLU A 35 13.01 2.42 6.20
N GLN A 36 13.24 3.74 6.19
CA GLN A 36 12.24 4.71 6.60
C GLN A 36 11.02 4.71 5.66
N ALA A 37 11.23 4.63 4.34
CA ALA A 37 10.15 4.52 3.36
C ALA A 37 9.31 3.23 3.58
N LYS A 38 9.97 2.11 3.89
CA LYS A 38 9.30 0.86 4.28
C LYS A 38 8.45 1.05 5.54
N ASN A 39 8.99 1.69 6.57
CA ASN A 39 8.28 1.94 7.82
C ASN A 39 7.03 2.82 7.61
N VAL A 40 7.14 3.87 6.79
CA VAL A 40 6.01 4.72 6.41
C VAL A 40 4.95 3.91 5.66
N LEU A 41 5.36 3.13 4.66
CA LEU A 41 4.46 2.29 3.88
C LEU A 41 3.72 1.27 4.76
N ASP A 42 4.41 0.60 5.68
CA ASP A 42 3.82 -0.38 6.58
C ASP A 42 2.85 0.27 7.58
N PHE A 43 3.14 1.49 8.04
CA PHE A 43 2.22 2.26 8.86
C PHE A 43 0.92 2.59 8.10
N LEU A 44 1.02 3.09 6.87
CA LEU A 44 -0.13 3.42 6.02
C LEU A 44 -0.98 2.17 5.72
N ARG A 45 -0.36 1.02 5.46
CA ARG A 45 -1.06 -0.26 5.27
C ARG A 45 -1.86 -0.67 6.51
N LYS A 46 -1.30 -0.50 7.72
CA LYS A 46 -2.02 -0.76 8.97
C LYS A 46 -3.24 0.15 9.10
N LEU A 47 -3.09 1.45 8.82
CA LEU A 47 -4.21 2.41 8.85
C LEU A 47 -5.31 2.05 7.85
N ALA A 48 -4.94 1.70 6.61
CA ALA A 48 -5.88 1.28 5.58
C ALA A 48 -6.65 0.03 6.01
N ASN A 49 -5.96 -0.99 6.53
CA ASN A 49 -6.58 -2.23 7.03
C ASN A 49 -7.58 -1.95 8.16
N ILE A 50 -7.19 -1.12 9.13
CA ILE A 50 -8.08 -0.73 10.25
C ILE A 50 -9.33 -0.02 9.70
N THR A 51 -9.15 0.93 8.79
CA THR A 51 -10.23 1.75 8.22
C THR A 51 -11.22 0.89 7.43
N VAL A 52 -10.72 0.03 6.54
CA VAL A 52 -11.54 -0.90 5.74
C VAL A 52 -12.26 -1.90 6.65
N THR A 53 -11.55 -2.49 7.63
CA THR A 53 -12.15 -3.43 8.58
C THR A 53 -13.29 -2.78 9.36
N LYS A 54 -13.08 -1.57 9.87
CA LYS A 54 -14.11 -0.82 10.62
C LYS A 54 -15.33 -0.52 9.75
N TYR A 55 -15.11 -0.15 8.50
CA TYR A 55 -16.19 0.12 7.56
C TYR A 55 -17.00 -1.13 7.23
N LEU A 56 -16.33 -2.25 6.93
CA LEU A 56 -16.99 -3.52 6.62
C LEU A 56 -17.77 -4.05 7.83
N LYS A 57 -17.23 -3.94 9.05
CA LYS A 57 -17.94 -4.32 10.29
C LYS A 57 -19.19 -3.49 10.58
N ARG A 58 -19.28 -2.25 10.07
CA ARG A 58 -20.48 -1.41 10.21
C ARG A 58 -21.56 -1.71 9.17
N ARG A 59 -21.22 -2.42 8.09
CA ARG A 59 -22.13 -2.75 7.00
C ARG A 59 -22.68 -4.19 7.07
N GLY A 60 -22.14 -5.02 7.96
CA GLY A 60 -22.63 -6.37 8.24
C GLY A 60 -23.60 -6.40 9.42
#